data_AF-A0A954LZV6-F1
#
_entry.id   AF-A0A954LZV6-F1
#
_cell.length_a   1.000
_cell.length_b   1.000
_cell.length_c   1.000
_cell.angle_alpha   90.00
_cell.angle_beta   90.00
_cell.angle_gamma   90.00
#
_symmetry.space_group_name_H-M   'P 1'
#
loop_
_entity.id
_entity.type
_entity.pdbx_description
1 polymer ?
#
loop_
_entity_poly.entity_id
_entity_poly.type
_entity_poly.pdbx_seq_one_letter_code
_entity_poly.pdbx_strand_id
1 'polypeptide(L)'
;MHTLSKVLLGFVAVLAIVAMFLTSMLFDARNEWLKRVTERQEKIAKLEEDVRKKSLVVTDLQNEVNRIMSNWGRSWEVQPQNVSLLDAESGTVSLGIGLSNGFAVRENAARQADPNYPYPTIHLFGASQDGASNYLGAFQVTEVQGELSAAQLIRRPLPGEVNSWQELAAGGVRVWNNVPSHWLDLNVRYQGQIAEARQDVVDMEAKLATLDVLIAKSQNRLARRMAELEGDDDPVAGASQDVIVGLVQTLRNEDTERNQQLQVLDQLRHEYHAKYNALIDLLEQNRNLENQLPQPTNSSEPSLIQPTAGRLEESSTTR
;
A
#
# COMPACT_ATOMS: atom_id res chain seq x y z
N MET A 1 61.37 -47.17 -104.08
CA MET A 1 61.60 -46.76 -102.67
C MET A 1 61.11 -45.34 -102.31
N HIS A 2 60.81 -44.44 -103.26
CA HIS A 2 60.52 -43.03 -102.93
C HIS A 2 59.08 -42.73 -102.44
N THR A 3 58.10 -43.56 -102.76
CA THR A 3 56.66 -43.35 -102.41
C THR A 3 56.37 -43.64 -100.94
N LEU A 4 56.80 -44.80 -100.44
CA LEU A 4 56.54 -45.23 -99.07
C LEU A 4 57.16 -44.28 -98.03
N SER A 5 58.36 -43.74 -98.31
CA SER A 5 59.00 -42.71 -97.48
C SER A 5 58.18 -41.40 -97.42
N LYS A 6 57.58 -40.95 -98.53
CA LYS A 6 56.73 -39.75 -98.55
C LYS A 6 55.44 -39.94 -97.75
N VAL A 7 54.80 -41.11 -97.83
CA VAL A 7 53.61 -41.45 -97.04
C VAL A 7 53.94 -41.50 -95.54
N LEU A 8 55.07 -42.11 -95.17
CA LEU A 8 55.50 -42.25 -93.79
C LEU A 8 55.85 -40.88 -93.17
N LEU A 9 56.52 -40.00 -93.93
CA LEU A 9 56.85 -38.63 -93.51
C LEU A 9 55.59 -37.76 -93.35
N GLY A 10 54.59 -37.93 -94.23
CA GLY A 10 53.27 -37.31 -94.05
C GLY A 10 52.55 -37.77 -92.78
N PHE A 11 52.61 -39.07 -92.47
CA PHE A 11 52.05 -39.62 -91.23
C PHE A 11 52.74 -39.07 -89.98
N VAL A 12 54.07 -38.96 -89.98
CA VAL A 12 54.84 -38.34 -88.89
C VAL A 12 54.46 -36.87 -88.69
N ALA A 13 54.26 -36.11 -89.77
CA ALA A 13 53.81 -34.71 -89.69
C ALA A 13 52.40 -34.58 -89.06
N VAL A 14 51.43 -35.42 -89.48
CA VAL A 14 50.08 -35.43 -88.88
C VAL A 14 50.13 -35.85 -87.42
N LEU A 15 50.89 -36.89 -87.07
CA LEU A 15 51.07 -37.32 -85.67
C LEU A 15 51.71 -36.24 -84.80
N ALA A 16 52.68 -35.47 -85.32
CA ALA A 16 53.27 -34.34 -84.61
C ALA A 16 52.24 -33.23 -84.32
N ILE A 17 51.36 -32.91 -85.28
CA ILE A 17 50.28 -31.92 -85.09
C ILE A 17 49.28 -32.41 -84.04
N VAL A 18 48.86 -33.68 -84.11
CA VAL A 18 47.95 -34.30 -83.13
C VAL A 18 48.58 -34.36 -81.73
N ALA A 19 49.88 -34.65 -81.63
CA ALA A 19 50.61 -34.61 -80.36
C ALA A 19 50.72 -33.19 -79.78
N MET A 20 50.94 -32.16 -80.61
CA MET A 20 50.91 -30.76 -80.17
C MET A 20 49.51 -30.33 -79.68
N PHE A 21 48.44 -30.78 -80.33
CA PHE A 21 47.07 -30.51 -79.87
C PHE A 21 46.74 -31.21 -78.55
N LEU A 22 47.07 -32.50 -78.43
CA LEU A 22 46.89 -33.29 -77.20
C LEU A 22 47.70 -32.73 -76.02
N THR A 23 48.94 -32.28 -76.27
CA THR A 23 49.75 -31.64 -75.22
C THR A 23 49.19 -30.28 -74.80
N SER A 24 48.69 -29.45 -75.73
CA SER A 24 47.97 -28.21 -75.38
C SER A 24 46.76 -28.50 -74.49
N MET A 25 45.90 -29.45 -74.88
CA MET A 25 44.72 -29.81 -74.10
C MET A 25 45.09 -30.40 -72.72
N LEU A 26 46.21 -31.12 -72.63
CA LEU A 26 46.75 -31.61 -71.35
C LEU A 26 47.28 -30.48 -70.46
N PHE A 27 47.91 -29.45 -71.03
CA PHE A 27 48.30 -28.25 -70.30
C PHE A 27 47.09 -27.46 -69.80
N ASP A 28 46.05 -27.29 -70.63
CA ASP A 28 44.81 -26.62 -70.23
C ASP A 28 44.10 -27.38 -69.10
N ALA A 29 43.95 -28.70 -69.22
CA ALA A 29 43.38 -29.54 -68.17
C ALA A 29 44.20 -29.51 -66.87
N ARG A 30 45.54 -29.49 -66.97
CA ARG A 30 46.43 -29.34 -65.82
C ARG A 30 46.27 -27.97 -65.15
N ASN A 31 46.20 -26.90 -65.94
CA ASN A 31 46.01 -25.54 -65.44
C ASN A 31 44.65 -25.36 -64.77
N GLU A 32 43.58 -25.90 -65.35
CA GLU A 32 42.25 -25.88 -64.73
C GLU A 32 42.22 -26.71 -63.44
N TRP A 33 42.84 -27.90 -63.43
CA TRP A 33 42.95 -28.71 -62.22
C TRP A 33 43.74 -28.01 -61.12
N LEU A 34 44.88 -27.39 -61.45
CA LEU A 34 45.68 -26.59 -60.51
C LEU A 34 44.85 -25.43 -59.93
N LYS A 35 44.13 -24.69 -60.78
CA LYS A 35 43.22 -23.61 -60.34
C LYS A 35 42.12 -24.12 -59.41
N ARG A 36 41.49 -25.25 -59.72
CA ARG A 36 40.48 -25.88 -58.86
C ARG A 36 41.07 -26.36 -57.53
N VAL A 37 42.34 -26.80 -57.52
CA VAL A 37 43.05 -27.18 -56.28
C VAL A 37 43.38 -25.95 -55.43
N THR A 38 43.90 -24.87 -56.01
CA THR A 38 44.20 -23.63 -55.26
C THR A 38 42.93 -22.99 -54.70
N GLU A 39 41.84 -22.91 -55.49
CA GLU A 39 40.53 -22.43 -55.01
C GLU A 39 39.97 -23.28 -53.86
N ARG A 40 40.21 -24.61 -53.88
CA ARG A 40 39.80 -25.50 -52.78
C ARG A 40 40.69 -25.32 -51.55
N GLN A 41 42.00 -25.17 -51.71
CA GLN A 41 42.93 -24.90 -50.62
C GLN A 41 42.61 -23.58 -49.92
N GLU A 42 42.35 -22.51 -50.67
CA GLU A 42 41.90 -21.22 -50.10
C GLU A 42 40.56 -21.33 -49.36
N LYS A 43 39.60 -22.11 -49.90
CA LYS A 43 38.31 -22.36 -49.22
C LYS A 43 38.50 -23.16 -47.93
N ILE A 44 39.37 -24.16 -47.92
CA ILE A 44 39.70 -24.93 -46.71
C ILE A 44 40.34 -24.01 -45.67
N ALA A 45 41.36 -23.23 -46.03
CA ALA A 45 42.02 -22.30 -45.10
C ALA A 45 41.06 -21.26 -44.51
N LYS A 46 40.13 -20.70 -45.31
CA LYS A 46 39.08 -19.79 -44.83
C LYS A 46 38.09 -20.48 -43.89
N LEU A 47 37.66 -21.70 -44.22
CA LEU A 47 36.76 -22.49 -43.38
C LEU A 47 37.43 -22.89 -42.06
N GLU A 48 38.72 -23.25 -42.06
CA GLU A 48 39.50 -23.51 -40.85
C GLU A 48 39.61 -22.26 -39.96
N GLU A 49 39.84 -21.09 -40.56
CA GLU A 49 39.87 -19.82 -39.83
C GLU A 49 38.50 -19.47 -39.22
N ASP A 50 37.41 -19.66 -39.97
CA ASP A 50 36.04 -19.42 -39.50
C ASP A 50 35.60 -20.42 -38.43
N VAL A 51 35.96 -21.70 -38.57
CA VAL A 51 35.73 -22.73 -37.53
C VAL A 51 36.50 -22.37 -36.27
N ARG A 52 37.75 -21.92 -36.37
CA ARG A 52 38.54 -21.45 -35.22
C ARG A 52 37.95 -20.20 -34.57
N LYS A 53 37.44 -19.23 -35.34
CA LYS A 53 36.74 -18.05 -34.80
C LYS A 53 35.47 -18.46 -34.07
N LYS A 54 34.66 -19.34 -34.66
CA LYS A 54 33.42 -19.83 -34.05
C LYS A 54 33.66 -20.69 -32.82
N SER A 55 34.70 -21.54 -32.80
CA SER A 55 35.03 -22.33 -31.61
C SER A 55 35.45 -21.45 -30.44
N LEU A 56 36.25 -20.40 -30.68
CA LEU A 56 36.59 -19.40 -29.65
C LEU A 56 35.34 -18.71 -29.09
N VAL A 57 34.41 -18.27 -29.94
CA VAL A 57 33.13 -17.66 -29.51
C VAL A 57 32.26 -18.64 -28.72
N VAL A 58 32.18 -19.91 -29.13
CA VAL A 58 31.44 -20.94 -28.39
C VAL A 58 32.08 -21.21 -27.04
N THR A 59 33.41 -21.29 -26.95
CA THR A 59 34.11 -21.46 -25.67
C THR A 59 33.93 -20.25 -24.75
N ASP A 60 33.95 -19.03 -25.28
CA ASP A 60 33.73 -17.82 -24.50
C ASP A 60 32.29 -17.74 -23.94
N LEU A 61 31.29 -18.02 -24.80
CA LEU A 61 29.89 -18.14 -24.37
C LEU A 61 29.67 -19.27 -23.35
N GLN A 62 30.33 -20.42 -23.51
CA GLN A 62 30.30 -21.51 -22.53
C GLN A 62 30.92 -21.06 -21.20
N ASN A 63 32.04 -20.33 -21.23
CA ASN A 63 32.67 -19.79 -20.03
C ASN A 63 31.79 -18.73 -19.34
N GLU A 64 31.11 -17.87 -20.10
CA GLU A 64 30.16 -16.89 -19.58
C GLU A 64 28.93 -17.55 -18.95
N VAL A 65 28.31 -18.52 -19.64
CA VAL A 65 27.21 -19.32 -19.08
C VAL A 65 27.66 -20.04 -17.82
N ASN A 66 28.83 -20.68 -17.82
CA ASN A 66 29.39 -21.34 -16.65
C ASN A 66 29.63 -20.36 -15.48
N ARG A 67 30.16 -19.16 -15.75
CA ARG A 67 30.38 -18.09 -14.75
C ARG A 67 29.08 -17.53 -14.18
N ILE A 68 28.03 -17.45 -14.98
CA ILE A 68 26.69 -17.04 -14.51
C ILE A 68 26.10 -18.17 -13.66
N MET A 69 26.06 -19.39 -14.18
CA MET A 69 25.46 -20.57 -13.53
C MET A 69 26.18 -20.97 -12.25
N SER A 70 27.50 -20.82 -12.16
CA SER A 70 28.28 -21.12 -10.94
C SER A 70 27.83 -20.33 -9.72
N ASN A 71 27.26 -19.13 -9.92
CA ASN A 71 26.75 -18.29 -8.84
C ASN A 71 25.40 -18.77 -8.30
N TRP A 72 24.60 -19.47 -9.11
CA TRP A 72 23.35 -20.12 -8.69
C TRP A 72 23.60 -21.47 -8.00
N GLY A 73 24.77 -22.07 -8.23
CA GLY A 73 25.19 -23.32 -7.61
C GLY A 73 24.53 -24.53 -8.28
N ARG A 74 23.91 -25.39 -7.49
CA ARG A 74 23.26 -26.63 -7.94
C ARG A 74 21.75 -26.47 -7.95
N SER A 75 21.15 -26.89 -9.06
CA SER A 75 19.71 -27.00 -9.24
C SER A 75 19.21 -28.45 -9.13
N TRP A 76 17.96 -28.60 -8.71
CA TRP A 76 17.16 -29.81 -8.88
C TRP A 76 15.81 -29.42 -9.50
N GLU A 77 15.27 -30.26 -10.38
CA GLU A 77 13.95 -30.05 -10.98
C GLU A 77 12.97 -31.08 -10.41
N VAL A 78 11.93 -30.60 -9.74
CA VAL A 78 10.92 -31.41 -9.06
C VAL A 78 9.65 -31.37 -9.89
N GLN A 79 9.19 -32.55 -10.31
CA GLN A 79 7.97 -32.68 -11.11
C GLN A 79 6.72 -32.31 -10.27
N PRO A 80 5.63 -31.80 -10.88
CA PRO A 80 4.47 -31.28 -10.17
C PRO A 80 3.91 -32.24 -9.10
N GLN A 81 3.79 -33.52 -9.44
CA GLN A 81 3.23 -34.56 -8.55
C GLN A 81 4.12 -34.89 -7.34
N ASN A 82 5.36 -34.41 -7.34
CA ASN A 82 6.34 -34.59 -6.28
C ASN A 82 6.47 -33.34 -5.39
N VAL A 83 5.60 -32.35 -5.55
CA VAL A 83 5.52 -31.17 -4.68
C VAL A 83 4.17 -31.18 -3.97
N SER A 84 4.18 -31.13 -2.64
CA SER A 84 2.94 -30.99 -1.87
C SER A 84 3.09 -29.98 -0.75
N LEU A 85 2.04 -29.20 -0.51
CA LEU A 85 1.95 -28.32 0.64
C LEU A 85 1.59 -29.17 1.87
N LEU A 86 2.45 -29.16 2.90
CA LEU A 86 2.20 -29.86 4.17
C LEU A 86 1.44 -28.98 5.16
N ASP A 87 1.81 -27.70 5.25
CA ASP A 87 1.13 -26.72 6.09
C ASP A 87 1.13 -25.34 5.43
N ALA A 88 -0.06 -24.76 5.31
CA ALA A 88 -0.30 -23.44 4.73
C ALA A 88 0.07 -22.29 5.69
N GLU A 89 0.00 -22.48 7.01
CA GLU A 89 0.27 -21.38 7.95
C GLU A 89 1.77 -21.15 8.12
N SER A 90 2.55 -22.21 8.28
CA SER A 90 4.01 -22.13 8.33
C SER A 90 4.68 -22.02 6.95
N GLY A 91 3.95 -22.27 5.86
CA GLY A 91 4.51 -22.35 4.52
C GLY A 91 5.45 -23.55 4.35
N THR A 92 5.11 -24.70 4.95
CA THR A 92 5.91 -25.93 4.86
C THR A 92 5.51 -26.74 3.64
N VAL A 93 6.48 -27.06 2.80
CA VAL A 93 6.33 -27.84 1.57
C VAL A 93 7.16 -29.13 1.65
N SER A 94 6.60 -30.20 1.10
CA SER A 94 7.30 -31.44 0.78
C SER A 94 7.81 -31.36 -0.67
N LEU A 95 9.05 -31.77 -0.87
CA LEU A 95 9.72 -31.82 -2.16
C LEU A 95 10.22 -33.26 -2.38
N GLY A 96 9.87 -33.88 -3.51
CA GLY A 96 10.41 -35.18 -3.95
C GLY A 96 11.84 -35.09 -4.45
N ILE A 97 12.71 -34.52 -3.63
CA ILE A 97 14.16 -34.61 -3.68
C ILE A 97 14.68 -34.95 -2.28
N GLY A 98 15.64 -35.87 -2.22
CA GLY A 98 16.27 -36.29 -0.98
C GLY A 98 17.71 -36.77 -1.18
N LEU A 99 18.22 -37.52 -0.21
CA LEU A 99 19.60 -38.03 -0.21
C LEU A 99 19.96 -38.82 -1.47
N SER A 100 19.00 -39.59 -2.02
CA SER A 100 19.14 -40.36 -3.27
C SER A 100 19.52 -39.47 -4.48
N ASN A 101 18.93 -38.28 -4.53
CA ASN A 101 19.12 -37.26 -5.56
C ASN A 101 20.37 -36.41 -5.28
N GLY A 102 21.17 -36.79 -4.28
CA GLY A 102 22.33 -36.05 -3.81
C GLY A 102 21.97 -34.71 -3.17
N PHE A 103 20.72 -34.53 -2.70
CA PHE A 103 20.30 -33.34 -1.98
C PHE A 103 20.74 -33.41 -0.50
N ALA A 104 21.25 -32.31 0.05
CA ALA A 104 21.67 -32.15 1.45
C ALA A 104 22.59 -33.26 2.03
N VAL A 105 23.33 -34.00 1.18
CA VAL A 105 24.13 -35.18 1.61
C VAL A 105 25.25 -34.81 2.58
N ARG A 106 25.89 -33.65 2.38
CA ARG A 106 26.99 -33.19 3.25
C ARG A 106 26.46 -32.75 4.61
N GLU A 107 25.33 -32.06 4.59
CA GLU A 107 24.66 -31.49 5.75
C GLU A 107 24.02 -32.59 6.60
N ASN A 108 23.43 -33.62 5.98
CA ASN A 108 22.97 -34.82 6.68
C ASN A 108 24.14 -35.63 7.30
N ALA A 109 25.26 -35.77 6.59
CA ALA A 109 26.46 -36.41 7.17
C ALA A 109 27.05 -35.59 8.34
N ALA A 110 27.04 -34.25 8.25
CA ALA A 110 27.42 -33.38 9.36
C ALA A 110 26.46 -33.53 10.55
N ARG A 111 25.15 -33.64 10.30
CA ARG A 111 24.13 -33.89 11.35
C ARG A 111 24.27 -35.23 12.08
N GLN A 112 24.86 -36.24 11.46
CA GLN A 112 25.19 -37.51 12.13
C GLN A 112 26.33 -37.34 13.14
N ALA A 113 27.20 -36.33 12.99
CA ALA A 113 28.24 -35.99 13.94
C ALA A 113 27.79 -34.95 14.98
N ASP A 114 26.98 -33.96 14.57
CA ASP A 114 26.36 -32.96 15.46
C ASP A 114 24.86 -32.80 15.12
N PRO A 115 23.93 -33.33 15.94
CA PRO A 115 22.48 -33.22 15.69
C PRO A 115 21.94 -31.79 15.56
N ASN A 116 22.67 -30.77 16.04
CA ASN A 116 22.29 -29.37 15.95
C ASN A 116 22.76 -28.70 14.64
N TYR A 117 23.55 -29.38 13.81
CA TYR A 117 24.05 -28.81 12.55
C TYR A 117 22.87 -28.43 11.63
N PRO A 118 22.77 -27.18 11.14
CA PRO A 118 21.64 -26.74 10.34
C PRO A 118 21.65 -27.40 8.95
N TYR A 119 20.47 -27.78 8.48
CA TYR A 119 20.26 -28.10 7.07
C TYR A 119 20.41 -26.84 6.19
N PRO A 120 20.62 -26.97 4.87
CA PRO A 120 20.82 -25.79 4.02
C PRO A 120 19.52 -25.01 3.81
N THR A 121 19.65 -23.71 3.61
CA THR A 121 18.59 -22.90 2.99
C THR A 121 18.54 -23.20 1.48
N ILE A 122 17.34 -23.27 0.92
CA ILE A 122 17.09 -23.45 -0.51
C ILE A 122 16.16 -22.37 -1.05
N HIS A 123 16.18 -22.18 -2.36
CA HIS A 123 15.38 -21.20 -3.08
C HIS A 123 14.47 -21.91 -4.07
N LEU A 124 13.16 -21.69 -3.95
CA LEU A 124 12.15 -22.35 -4.78
C LEU A 124 11.64 -21.42 -5.88
N PHE A 125 11.56 -21.96 -7.09
CA PHE A 125 11.03 -21.28 -8.27
C PHE A 125 9.96 -22.16 -8.92
N GLY A 126 8.71 -21.70 -8.93
CA GLY A 126 7.61 -22.39 -9.62
C GLY A 126 7.61 -22.07 -11.10
N ALA A 127 7.36 -23.06 -11.95
CA ALA A 127 7.27 -22.88 -13.40
C ALA A 127 5.84 -22.49 -13.79
N SER A 128 5.69 -21.31 -14.39
CA SER A 128 4.46 -20.91 -15.07
C SER A 128 4.22 -21.77 -16.33
N GLN A 129 2.97 -21.83 -16.79
CA GLN A 129 2.58 -22.54 -18.02
C GLN A 129 3.34 -22.04 -19.26
N ASP A 130 3.74 -20.76 -19.28
CA ASP A 130 4.56 -20.15 -20.34
C ASP A 130 6.06 -20.52 -20.28
N GLY A 131 6.47 -21.37 -19.34
CA GLY A 131 7.87 -21.73 -19.08
C GLY A 131 8.68 -20.68 -18.30
N ALA A 132 8.08 -19.52 -17.98
CA ALA A 132 8.68 -18.53 -17.09
C ALA A 132 8.80 -19.08 -15.64
N SER A 133 9.88 -18.76 -14.94
CA SER A 133 10.10 -19.20 -13.54
C SER A 133 9.82 -18.05 -12.56
N ASN A 134 8.89 -18.26 -11.63
CA ASN A 134 8.51 -17.30 -10.59
C ASN A 134 9.14 -17.70 -9.25
N TYR A 135 9.82 -16.76 -8.59
CA TYR A 135 10.43 -16.99 -7.28
C TYR A 135 9.35 -17.10 -6.19
N LEU A 136 9.28 -18.25 -5.52
CA LEU A 136 8.33 -18.52 -4.43
C LEU A 136 8.88 -18.05 -3.09
N GLY A 137 10.16 -18.27 -2.82
CA GLY A 137 10.74 -17.94 -1.52
C GLY A 137 12.09 -18.59 -1.22
N ALA A 138 12.65 -18.21 -0.08
CA ALA A 138 13.76 -18.90 0.57
C ALA A 138 13.18 -19.79 1.67
N PHE A 139 13.48 -21.08 1.60
CA PHE A 139 12.96 -22.11 2.49
C PHE A 139 14.12 -22.73 3.27
N GLN A 140 13.96 -22.83 4.57
CA GLN A 140 14.86 -23.58 5.43
C GLN A 140 14.45 -25.05 5.37
N VAL A 141 15.36 -25.92 4.94
CA VAL A 141 15.12 -27.37 5.01
C VAL A 141 15.02 -27.78 6.48
N THR A 142 14.00 -28.55 6.81
CA THR A 142 13.70 -29.02 8.18
C THR A 142 13.95 -30.52 8.32
N GLU A 143 13.66 -31.31 7.27
CA GLU A 143 13.86 -32.75 7.24
C GLU A 143 14.35 -33.20 5.86
N VAL A 144 15.22 -34.21 5.82
CA VAL A 144 15.70 -34.84 4.59
C VAL A 144 15.65 -36.36 4.76
N GLN A 145 14.91 -37.02 3.88
CA GLN A 145 14.77 -38.48 3.80
C GLN A 145 15.45 -39.01 2.53
N GLY A 146 15.21 -40.27 2.18
CA GLY A 146 15.75 -40.91 0.98
C GLY A 146 15.38 -40.17 -0.31
N GLU A 147 14.08 -40.13 -0.63
CA GLU A 147 13.53 -39.50 -1.86
C GLU A 147 12.82 -38.16 -1.62
N LEU A 148 12.55 -37.81 -0.36
CA LEU A 148 11.73 -36.66 0.04
C LEU A 148 12.51 -35.73 0.97
N SER A 149 12.15 -34.45 0.98
CA SER A 149 12.57 -33.47 1.98
C SER A 149 11.43 -32.53 2.32
N ALA A 150 11.41 -32.06 3.57
CA ALA A 150 10.52 -31.00 4.02
C ALA A 150 11.30 -29.70 4.13
N ALA A 151 10.70 -28.61 3.65
CA ALA A 151 11.27 -27.27 3.73
C ALA A 151 10.20 -26.26 4.15
N GLN A 152 10.55 -25.38 5.08
CA GLN A 152 9.66 -24.36 5.64
C GLN A 152 10.07 -22.98 5.15
N LEU A 153 9.12 -22.13 4.72
CA LEU A 153 9.44 -20.76 4.33
C LEU A 153 10.08 -19.99 5.51
N ILE A 154 11.20 -19.29 5.26
CA ILE A 154 11.95 -18.58 6.31
C ILE A 154 11.15 -17.41 6.92
N ARG A 155 10.31 -16.77 6.11
CA ARG A 155 9.35 -15.75 6.55
C ARG A 155 7.96 -16.36 6.66
N ARG A 156 7.04 -15.70 7.37
CA ARG A 156 5.61 -16.05 7.29
C ARG A 156 5.11 -15.85 5.85
N PRO A 157 4.28 -16.77 5.29
CA PRO A 157 3.60 -16.54 4.02
C PRO A 157 2.75 -15.27 4.06
N LEU A 158 2.64 -14.59 2.92
CA LEU A 158 1.73 -13.45 2.76
C LEU A 158 0.29 -13.96 2.56
N PRO A 159 -0.75 -13.19 2.90
CA PRO A 159 -2.14 -13.57 2.62
C PRO A 159 -2.35 -13.89 1.14
N GLY A 160 -2.91 -15.08 0.84
CA GLY A 160 -3.16 -15.56 -0.52
C GLY A 160 -1.95 -16.12 -1.27
N GLU A 161 -0.72 -15.93 -0.77
CA GLU A 161 0.51 -16.38 -1.45
C GLU A 161 0.54 -17.89 -1.67
N VAL A 162 0.17 -18.67 -0.66
CA VAL A 162 0.21 -20.14 -0.68
C VAL A 162 -0.73 -20.73 -1.75
N ASN A 163 -1.81 -20.03 -2.11
CA ASN A 163 -2.70 -20.46 -3.19
C ASN A 163 -1.98 -20.34 -4.55
N SER A 164 -1.27 -19.23 -4.78
CA SER A 164 -0.47 -19.04 -6.00
C SER A 164 0.67 -20.06 -6.13
N TRP A 165 1.20 -20.58 -5.01
CA TRP A 165 2.20 -21.64 -5.06
C TRP A 165 1.66 -22.95 -5.64
N GLN A 166 0.38 -23.29 -5.41
CA GLN A 166 -0.21 -24.50 -5.99
C GLN A 166 -0.37 -24.37 -7.52
N GLU A 167 -0.80 -23.18 -7.97
CA GLU A 167 -0.90 -22.85 -9.40
C GLU A 167 0.48 -22.88 -10.08
N LEU A 168 1.52 -22.33 -9.43
CA LEU A 168 2.90 -22.30 -9.92
C LEU A 168 3.64 -23.63 -9.77
N ALA A 169 3.24 -24.50 -8.86
CA ALA A 169 3.78 -25.85 -8.73
C ALA A 169 3.22 -26.81 -9.79
N ALA A 170 2.08 -26.48 -10.43
CA ALA A 170 1.49 -27.29 -11.48
C ALA A 170 2.39 -27.44 -12.72
N GLY A 171 3.30 -26.49 -12.99
CA GLY A 171 4.35 -26.60 -14.01
C GLY A 171 5.64 -27.27 -13.52
N GLY A 172 5.74 -27.58 -12.23
CA GLY A 172 6.93 -28.11 -11.55
C GLY A 172 7.68 -27.01 -10.78
N VAL A 173 8.61 -27.42 -9.92
CA VAL A 173 9.40 -26.51 -9.08
C VAL A 173 10.89 -26.76 -9.30
N ARG A 174 11.63 -25.71 -9.64
CA ARG A 174 13.09 -25.72 -9.66
C ARG A 174 13.62 -25.26 -8.31
N VAL A 175 14.41 -26.12 -7.68
CA VAL A 175 15.09 -25.87 -6.41
C VAL A 175 16.52 -25.45 -6.69
N TRP A 176 16.98 -24.36 -6.09
CA TRP A 176 18.38 -23.92 -6.12
C TRP A 176 18.96 -23.87 -4.71
N ASN A 177 20.23 -24.24 -4.54
CA ASN A 177 20.92 -24.08 -3.26
C ASN A 177 21.47 -22.66 -3.02
N ASN A 178 21.57 -21.82 -4.05
CA ASN A 178 22.04 -20.45 -3.91
C ASN A 178 21.32 -19.51 -4.90
N VAL A 179 21.29 -18.23 -4.55
CA VAL A 179 20.82 -17.15 -5.42
C VAL A 179 21.92 -16.07 -5.42
N PRO A 180 22.30 -15.50 -6.58
CA PRO A 180 23.31 -14.45 -6.63
C PRO A 180 22.96 -13.26 -5.71
N SER A 181 23.96 -12.71 -5.01
CA SER A 181 23.77 -11.68 -3.96
C SER A 181 22.88 -10.50 -4.38
N HIS A 182 23.07 -9.97 -5.59
CA HIS A 182 22.26 -8.85 -6.10
C HIS A 182 20.75 -9.13 -6.15
N TRP A 183 20.33 -10.38 -6.33
CA TRP A 183 18.92 -10.78 -6.26
C TRP A 183 18.44 -10.91 -4.81
N LEU A 184 19.31 -11.34 -3.89
CA LEU A 184 19.00 -11.37 -2.45
C LEU A 184 18.82 -9.95 -1.91
N ASP A 185 19.73 -9.02 -2.23
CA ASP A 185 19.64 -7.61 -1.84
C ASP A 185 18.35 -6.95 -2.34
N LEU A 186 18.00 -7.22 -3.61
CA LEU A 186 16.77 -6.74 -4.23
C LEU A 186 15.52 -7.33 -3.57
N ASN A 187 15.56 -8.60 -3.16
CA ASN A 187 14.46 -9.25 -2.44
C ASN A 187 14.29 -8.66 -1.02
N VAL A 188 15.39 -8.50 -0.26
CA VAL A 188 15.38 -7.86 1.06
C VAL A 188 14.81 -6.45 0.97
N ARG A 189 15.18 -5.67 -0.06
CA ARG A 189 14.61 -4.34 -0.30
C ARG A 189 13.10 -4.38 -0.55
N TYR A 190 12.59 -5.31 -1.37
CA TYR A 190 11.14 -5.45 -1.58
C TYR A 190 10.40 -5.93 -0.34
N GLN A 191 11.00 -6.81 0.47
CA GLN A 191 10.41 -7.20 1.76
C GLN A 191 10.35 -6.02 2.73
N GLY A 192 11.36 -5.14 2.75
CA GLY A 192 11.33 -3.88 3.48
C GLY A 192 10.17 -2.98 3.04
N GLN A 193 10.01 -2.74 1.74
CA GLN A 193 8.91 -1.94 1.19
C GLN A 193 7.52 -2.54 1.49
N ILE A 194 7.38 -3.87 1.49
CA ILE A 194 6.13 -4.55 1.88
C ILE A 194 5.87 -4.39 3.39
N ALA A 195 6.90 -4.39 4.23
CA ALA A 195 6.75 -4.16 5.67
C ALA A 195 6.36 -2.71 5.98
N GLU A 196 7.00 -1.72 5.33
CA GLU A 196 6.65 -0.30 5.40
C GLU A 196 5.19 -0.07 4.99
N ALA A 197 4.80 -0.54 3.80
CA ALA A 197 3.43 -0.38 3.30
C ALA A 197 2.37 -1.06 4.19
N ARG A 198 2.72 -2.14 4.90
CA ARG A 198 1.84 -2.78 5.89
C ARG A 198 1.70 -1.96 7.16
N GLN A 199 2.79 -1.35 7.63
CA GLN A 199 2.74 -0.45 8.77
C GLN A 199 1.85 0.77 8.47
N ASP A 200 2.00 1.37 7.28
CA ASP A 200 1.16 2.48 6.81
C ASP A 200 -0.34 2.12 6.83
N VAL A 201 -0.71 0.91 6.38
CA VAL A 201 -2.11 0.45 6.42
C VAL A 201 -2.63 0.34 7.86
N VAL A 202 -1.86 -0.27 8.76
CA VAL A 202 -2.22 -0.39 10.19
C VAL A 202 -2.38 0.98 10.85
N ASP A 203 -1.49 1.93 10.54
CA ASP A 203 -1.55 3.30 11.07
C ASP A 203 -2.76 4.07 10.51
N MET A 204 -3.14 3.84 9.25
CA MET A 204 -4.37 4.37 8.66
C MET A 204 -5.63 3.78 9.30
N GLU A 205 -5.67 2.46 9.54
CA GLU A 205 -6.78 1.78 10.23
C GLU A 205 -6.95 2.30 11.67
N ALA A 206 -5.86 2.45 12.42
CA ALA A 206 -5.87 3.02 13.77
C ALA A 206 -6.34 4.50 13.78
N LYS A 207 -5.97 5.27 12.75
CA LYS A 207 -6.43 6.65 12.56
C LYS A 207 -7.93 6.71 12.23
N LEU A 208 -8.44 5.81 11.39
CA LEU A 208 -9.87 5.72 11.08
C LEU A 208 -10.68 5.38 12.34
N ALA A 209 -10.29 4.36 13.10
CA ALA A 209 -10.95 4.01 14.35
C ALA A 209 -10.94 5.17 15.37
N THR A 210 -9.88 5.98 15.40
CA THR A 210 -9.81 7.19 16.22
C THR A 210 -10.79 8.28 15.75
N LEU A 211 -10.93 8.46 14.43
CA LEU A 211 -11.89 9.39 13.84
C LEU A 211 -13.34 8.98 14.11
N ASP A 212 -13.67 7.69 14.03
CA ASP A 212 -15.02 7.19 14.33
C ASP A 212 -15.43 7.48 15.79
N VAL A 213 -14.50 7.28 16.74
CA VAL A 213 -14.71 7.63 18.16
C VAL A 213 -14.88 9.15 18.35
N LEU A 214 -14.17 9.98 17.59
CA LEU A 214 -14.33 11.43 17.62
C LEU A 214 -15.65 11.88 17.01
N ILE A 215 -16.08 11.27 15.90
CA ILE A 215 -17.37 11.51 15.26
C ILE A 215 -18.50 11.17 16.23
N ALA A 216 -18.50 9.97 16.81
CA ALA A 216 -19.51 9.56 17.79
C ALA A 216 -19.56 10.50 19.02
N LYS A 217 -18.39 10.91 19.55
CA LYS A 217 -18.33 11.91 20.64
C LYS A 217 -18.86 13.29 20.21
N SER A 218 -18.62 13.70 18.96
CA SER A 218 -19.11 14.97 18.43
C SER A 218 -20.63 14.96 18.20
N GLN A 219 -21.17 13.85 17.70
CA GLN A 219 -22.61 13.61 17.54
C GLN A 219 -23.32 13.59 18.89
N ASN A 220 -22.79 12.88 19.89
CA ASN A 220 -23.35 12.88 21.24
C ASN A 220 -23.32 14.27 21.90
N ARG A 221 -22.26 15.06 21.66
CA ARG A 221 -22.21 16.47 22.11
C ARG A 221 -23.23 17.34 21.39
N LEU A 222 -23.41 17.17 20.08
CA LEU A 222 -24.39 17.90 19.29
C LEU A 222 -25.82 17.56 19.75
N ALA A 223 -26.16 16.27 19.86
CA ALA A 223 -27.45 15.80 20.36
C ALA A 223 -27.75 16.38 21.75
N ARG A 224 -26.78 16.34 22.68
CA ARG A 224 -26.92 16.98 23.99
C ARG A 224 -27.13 18.49 23.90
N ARG A 225 -26.45 19.21 22.99
CA ARG A 225 -26.67 20.66 22.80
C ARG A 225 -28.04 20.97 22.19
N MET A 226 -28.55 20.11 21.30
CA MET A 226 -29.91 20.23 20.77
C MET A 226 -30.95 20.05 21.89
N ALA A 227 -30.78 18.99 22.71
CA ALA A 227 -31.60 18.76 23.90
C ALA A 227 -31.55 19.91 24.92
N GLU A 228 -30.37 20.49 25.20
CA GLU A 228 -30.22 21.68 26.05
C GLU A 228 -30.92 22.93 25.47
N LEU A 229 -31.10 23.04 24.15
CA LEU A 229 -31.72 24.20 23.49
C LEU A 229 -33.24 24.04 23.34
N GLU A 230 -33.67 22.93 22.74
CA GLU A 230 -35.05 22.68 22.31
C GLU A 230 -35.89 21.96 23.38
N GLY A 231 -35.23 21.27 24.31
CA GLY A 231 -35.84 20.31 25.24
C GLY A 231 -35.65 18.87 24.76
N ASP A 232 -35.74 17.93 25.70
CA ASP A 232 -35.74 16.48 25.44
C ASP A 232 -37.04 15.88 25.99
N ASP A 233 -37.79 15.19 25.13
CA ASP A 233 -39.07 14.55 25.48
C ASP A 233 -38.85 13.25 26.30
N ASP A 234 -37.66 12.64 26.24
CA ASP A 234 -37.28 11.44 27.04
C ASP A 234 -35.95 11.65 27.79
N PRO A 235 -35.91 12.61 28.73
CA PRO A 235 -34.67 13.03 29.38
C PRO A 235 -34.16 11.95 30.35
N VAL A 236 -32.88 11.61 30.23
CA VAL A 236 -32.22 10.63 31.10
C VAL A 236 -32.40 11.02 32.59
N ALA A 237 -32.74 10.04 33.43
CA ALA A 237 -33.00 10.27 34.85
C ALA A 237 -31.87 11.05 35.55
N GLY A 238 -32.20 12.24 36.07
CA GLY A 238 -31.23 13.17 36.67
C GLY A 238 -30.69 14.24 35.72
N ALA A 239 -31.25 14.40 34.51
CA ALA A 239 -30.99 15.54 33.63
C ALA A 239 -31.28 16.88 34.32
N SER A 240 -30.55 17.93 33.93
CA SER A 240 -30.80 19.30 34.40
C SER A 240 -32.10 19.86 33.83
N GLN A 241 -32.75 20.77 34.56
CA GLN A 241 -34.02 21.38 34.15
C GLN A 241 -33.96 22.01 32.74
N ASP A 242 -32.81 22.60 32.39
CA ASP A 242 -32.54 23.20 31.07
C ASP A 242 -32.62 22.18 29.92
N VAL A 243 -32.33 20.90 30.18
CA VAL A 243 -32.46 19.79 29.20
C VAL A 243 -33.90 19.29 29.13
N ILE A 244 -34.60 19.25 30.27
CA ILE A 244 -35.99 18.75 30.34
C ILE A 244 -36.96 19.75 29.69
N VAL A 245 -36.75 21.05 29.90
CA VAL A 245 -37.64 22.11 29.40
C VAL A 245 -37.14 22.72 28.09
N GLY A 246 -35.82 22.71 27.86
CA GLY A 246 -35.18 23.45 26.78
C GLY A 246 -35.00 24.93 27.13
N LEU A 247 -33.78 25.45 26.99
CA LEU A 247 -33.48 26.86 27.25
C LEU A 247 -34.38 27.83 26.44
N VAL A 248 -34.78 27.45 25.23
CA VAL A 248 -35.69 28.27 24.38
C VAL A 248 -37.07 28.40 25.01
N GLN A 249 -37.60 27.33 25.64
CA GLN A 249 -38.91 27.38 26.27
C GLN A 249 -38.85 28.06 27.65
N THR A 250 -37.76 27.90 28.40
CA THR A 250 -37.51 28.68 29.63
C THR A 250 -37.53 30.18 29.34
N LEU A 251 -36.82 30.65 28.31
CA LEU A 251 -36.83 32.07 27.91
C LEU A 251 -38.21 32.57 27.50
N ARG A 252 -39.00 31.76 26.76
CA ARG A 252 -40.39 32.11 26.40
C ARG A 252 -41.29 32.26 27.64
N ASN A 253 -41.10 31.42 28.64
CA ASN A 253 -41.84 31.48 29.89
C ASN A 253 -41.47 32.75 30.68
N GLU A 254 -40.18 33.06 30.83
CA GLU A 254 -39.68 34.28 31.48
C GLU A 254 -40.14 35.57 30.77
N ASP A 255 -40.10 35.60 29.43
CA ASP A 255 -40.61 36.73 28.65
C ASP A 255 -42.12 36.91 28.84
N THR A 256 -42.88 35.81 28.93
CA THR A 256 -44.32 35.84 29.20
C THR A 256 -44.61 36.37 30.62
N GLU A 257 -43.87 35.92 31.62
CA GLU A 257 -44.00 36.42 32.99
C GLU A 257 -43.63 37.91 33.08
N ARG A 258 -42.52 38.32 32.47
CA ARG A 258 -42.10 39.73 32.40
C ARG A 258 -43.18 40.60 31.76
N ASN A 259 -43.80 40.14 30.68
CA ASN A 259 -44.90 40.85 30.02
C ASN A 259 -46.14 40.98 30.93
N GLN A 260 -46.47 39.95 31.71
CA GLN A 260 -47.56 40.03 32.71
C GLN A 260 -47.22 41.02 33.85
N GLN A 261 -46.00 40.98 34.37
CA GLN A 261 -45.53 41.91 35.41
C GLN A 261 -45.56 43.37 34.90
N LEU A 262 -45.18 43.63 33.64
CA LEU A 262 -45.28 44.95 33.01
C LEU A 262 -46.74 45.43 32.87
N GLN A 263 -47.67 44.54 32.49
CA GLN A 263 -49.10 44.88 32.43
C GLN A 263 -49.66 45.26 33.81
N VAL A 264 -49.29 44.53 34.87
CA VAL A 264 -49.68 44.85 36.25
C VAL A 264 -49.07 46.18 36.71
N LEU A 265 -47.80 46.44 36.39
CA LEU A 265 -47.14 47.71 36.69
C LEU A 265 -47.84 48.89 36.01
N ASP A 266 -48.23 48.74 34.74
CA ASP A 266 -48.92 49.80 34.01
C ASP A 266 -50.35 50.00 34.53
N GLN A 267 -51.09 48.95 34.90
CA GLN A 267 -52.36 49.09 35.61
C GLN A 267 -52.19 49.85 36.94
N LEU A 268 -51.19 49.49 37.74
CA LEU A 268 -50.90 50.15 39.01
C LEU A 268 -50.50 51.63 38.83
N ARG A 269 -49.79 51.98 37.76
CA ARG A 269 -49.51 53.38 37.37
C ARG A 269 -50.79 54.13 37.03
N HIS A 270 -51.70 53.54 36.26
CA HIS A 270 -52.99 54.17 35.94
C HIS A 270 -53.84 54.38 37.20
N GLU A 271 -53.92 53.38 38.09
CA GLU A 271 -54.59 53.52 39.39
C GLU A 271 -53.97 54.60 40.27
N TYR A 272 -52.63 54.65 40.35
CA TYR A 272 -51.91 55.64 41.13
C TYR A 272 -52.18 57.06 40.59
N HIS A 273 -52.11 57.26 39.27
CA HIS A 273 -52.47 58.53 38.64
C HIS A 273 -53.94 58.91 38.89
N ALA A 274 -54.87 57.96 38.79
CA ALA A 274 -56.29 58.22 39.08
C ALA A 274 -56.52 58.63 40.54
N LYS A 275 -55.90 57.92 41.51
CA LYS A 275 -55.98 58.24 42.95
C LYS A 275 -55.30 59.58 43.27
N TYR A 276 -54.18 59.89 42.61
CA TYR A 276 -53.47 61.16 42.74
C TYR A 276 -54.29 62.34 42.21
N ASN A 277 -54.89 62.21 41.03
CA ASN A 277 -55.78 63.22 40.45
C ASN A 277 -57.01 63.45 41.34
N ALA A 278 -57.66 62.37 41.81
CA ALA A 278 -58.80 62.49 42.73
C ALA A 278 -58.44 63.17 44.07
N LEU A 279 -57.19 63.02 44.54
CA LEU A 279 -56.68 63.73 45.71
C LEU A 279 -56.43 65.22 45.43
N ILE A 280 -55.96 65.57 44.22
CA ILE A 280 -55.88 66.97 43.79
C ILE A 280 -57.29 67.59 43.72
N ASP A 281 -58.25 66.90 43.09
CA ASP A 281 -59.64 67.37 42.98
C ASP A 281 -60.27 67.58 44.37
N LEU A 282 -60.02 66.68 45.33
CA LEU A 282 -60.47 66.82 46.72
C LEU A 282 -59.78 67.97 47.47
N LEU A 283 -58.50 68.25 47.21
CA LEU A 283 -57.81 69.41 47.78
C LEU A 283 -58.36 70.72 47.21
N GLU A 284 -58.67 70.75 45.91
CA GLU A 284 -59.28 71.92 45.27
C GLU A 284 -60.74 72.13 45.75
N GLN A 285 -61.52 71.06 45.90
CA GLN A 285 -62.85 71.12 46.53
C GLN A 285 -62.79 71.63 47.97
N ASN A 286 -61.83 71.14 48.78
CA ASN A 286 -61.65 71.64 50.15
C ASN A 286 -61.27 73.13 50.17
N ARG A 287 -60.35 73.58 49.32
CA ARG A 287 -60.04 75.02 49.17
C ARG A 287 -61.27 75.84 48.77
N ASN A 288 -62.10 75.32 47.86
CA ASN A 288 -63.32 75.98 47.43
C ASN A 288 -64.39 76.03 48.54
N LEU A 289 -64.48 75.02 49.39
CA LEU A 289 -65.35 75.01 50.58
C LEU A 289 -64.81 75.93 51.69
N GLU A 290 -63.49 75.97 51.90
CA GLU A 290 -62.81 76.88 52.81
C GLU A 290 -63.06 78.34 52.41
N ASN A 291 -63.04 78.64 51.11
CA ASN A 291 -63.44 79.94 50.55
C ASN A 291 -64.95 80.25 50.67
N GLN A 292 -65.81 79.27 50.96
CA GLN A 292 -67.26 79.44 51.15
C GLN A 292 -67.66 79.56 52.63
N LEU A 293 -66.79 79.18 53.56
CA LEU A 293 -67.02 79.46 54.98
C LEU A 293 -66.97 80.98 55.22
N PRO A 294 -67.72 81.51 56.21
CA PRO A 294 -67.69 82.93 56.51
C PRO A 294 -66.27 83.33 56.92
N GLN A 295 -65.55 84.04 56.05
CA GLN A 295 -64.20 84.51 56.39
C GLN A 295 -64.28 85.36 57.66
N PRO A 296 -63.51 85.05 58.72
CA PRO A 296 -63.42 85.90 59.87
C PRO A 296 -62.87 87.26 59.42
N THR A 297 -63.67 88.31 59.58
CA THR A 297 -63.17 89.67 59.56
C THR A 297 -62.16 89.82 60.69
N ASN A 298 -60.87 89.76 60.36
CA ASN A 298 -60.00 90.94 60.33
C ASN A 298 -58.52 90.55 60.14
N SER A 299 -57.87 91.25 59.23
CA SER A 299 -56.49 91.77 59.34
C SER A 299 -55.36 90.87 59.87
N SER A 300 -54.34 90.70 59.00
CA SER A 300 -52.91 90.45 59.31
C SER A 300 -52.39 89.01 59.17
N GLU A 301 -51.79 88.74 58.00
CA GLU A 301 -50.54 87.99 57.83
C GLU A 301 -49.39 88.48 58.75
N PRO A 302 -48.21 87.81 58.82
CA PRO A 302 -47.81 86.47 58.34
C PRO A 302 -47.25 85.63 59.55
N SER A 303 -46.35 84.62 59.49
CA SER A 303 -45.55 84.00 58.43
C SER A 303 -45.19 82.54 58.69
N LEU A 304 -45.05 81.78 57.60
CA LEU A 304 -44.38 80.48 57.42
C LEU A 304 -43.14 80.16 58.29
N ILE A 305 -43.02 78.89 58.70
CA ILE A 305 -41.74 78.19 58.87
C ILE A 305 -41.74 76.92 58.00
N GLN A 306 -40.60 76.66 57.36
CA GLN A 306 -40.40 75.65 56.30
C GLN A 306 -40.23 74.20 56.81
N PRO A 307 -40.38 73.19 55.92
CA PRO A 307 -40.22 71.78 56.27
C PRO A 307 -38.75 71.33 56.29
N THR A 308 -38.37 70.54 57.29
CA THR A 308 -37.05 69.89 57.34
C THR A 308 -37.06 68.59 56.55
N ALA A 309 -36.18 68.47 55.56
CA ALA A 309 -36.10 67.30 54.70
C ALA A 309 -35.63 66.04 55.44
N GLY A 310 -36.45 64.98 55.41
CA GLY A 310 -36.09 63.64 55.88
C GLY A 310 -35.26 62.89 54.85
N ARG A 311 -33.96 62.79 55.10
CA ARG A 311 -32.98 62.06 54.28
C ARG A 311 -33.01 60.56 54.60
N LEU A 312 -33.25 59.73 53.59
CA LEU A 312 -32.91 58.30 53.55
C LEU A 312 -32.30 58.08 52.16
N GLU A 313 -30.97 58.17 52.04
CA GLU A 313 -30.00 57.09 52.27
C GLU A 313 -30.04 56.01 51.18
N GLU A 314 -28.91 55.90 50.48
CA GLU A 314 -28.62 54.93 49.45
C GLU A 314 -28.44 53.53 50.08
N SER A 315 -29.05 52.50 49.49
CA SER A 315 -28.65 51.10 49.74
C SER A 315 -28.24 50.43 48.42
N SER A 316 -27.04 50.79 47.96
CA SER A 316 -26.38 50.15 46.83
C SER A 316 -26.04 48.68 47.13
N THR A 317 -26.94 47.80 46.68
CA THR A 317 -26.76 46.34 46.55
C THR A 317 -27.62 45.95 45.34
N THR A 318 -27.17 45.21 44.32
CA THR A 318 -26.25 44.06 44.35
C THR A 318 -25.52 43.92 43.00
N ARG A 319 -24.55 42.98 42.95
CA ARG A 319 -23.91 42.34 41.78
C ARG A 319 -24.59 42.50 40.42
#